data_AF-A0A956MYE4-F1
#
_entry.id   AF-A0A956MYE4-F1
#
_cell.length_a   1.000
_cell.length_b   1.000
_cell.length_c   1.000
_cell.angle_alpha   90.00
_cell.angle_beta   90.00
_cell.angle_gamma   90.00
#
_symmetry.space_group_name_H-M   'P 1'
#
loop_
_entity.id
_entity.type
_entity.pdbx_description
1 polymer ?
#
loop_
_entity_poly.entity_id
_entity_poly.type
_entity_poly.pdbx_seq_one_letter_code
_entity_poly.pdbx_strand_id
1 'polypeptide(L)'
;ELQDYIYYNLKHLGADKKATDGARVLRLPGTINSKSDTDCEVLYIDNDVEYSMYELREEYLNYKPKTHQLKMQQTKKIDNKVISNRFFNSYSLHMERANDLETLCRLRKYNMTGYRNMAVHCFAYWKGIYVRDNYELENIVIEFNNAFTEPLKETEVQAVLRCIPKAIDKFIAYEQGLRSGERKRVSKGMRDRDGYWYKNETLIDRLGITKSEQKHMKTIIGIDEKYDRNNERRRNKRRNEEGLTKKQQELQDLKIKILALKEQNLSNRAIGRKLEISETKVRNILKK
;
A
#
# COMPACT_ATOMS: atom_id res chain seq x y z
N GLU A 1 13.26 4.05 -5.29
CA GLU A 1 13.88 4.71 -4.12
C GLU A 1 15.39 4.52 -4.09
N LEU A 2 15.90 3.30 -3.83
CA LEU A 2 17.36 3.04 -3.74
C LEU A 2 18.09 3.36 -5.05
N GLN A 3 17.54 2.93 -6.18
CA GLN A 3 18.09 3.24 -7.51
C GLN A 3 18.19 4.75 -7.76
N ASP A 4 17.20 5.54 -7.32
CA ASP A 4 17.27 6.99 -7.44
C ASP A 4 18.40 7.54 -6.55
N TYR A 5 18.52 7.09 -5.30
CA TYR A 5 19.63 7.50 -4.42
C TYR A 5 21.00 7.22 -5.08
N ILE A 6 21.20 6.01 -5.61
CA ILE A 6 22.43 5.63 -6.30
C ILE A 6 22.69 6.54 -7.51
N TYR A 7 21.66 6.75 -8.35
CA TYR A 7 21.76 7.64 -9.51
C TYR A 7 22.21 9.05 -9.14
N TYR A 8 21.64 9.67 -8.11
CA TYR A 8 22.02 11.04 -7.75
C TYR A 8 23.46 11.12 -7.23
N ASN A 9 23.92 10.13 -6.47
CA ASN A 9 25.30 10.09 -6.00
C ASN A 9 26.29 9.86 -7.15
N LEU A 10 25.94 9.01 -8.12
CA LEU A 10 26.80 8.68 -9.27
C LEU A 10 26.56 9.56 -10.50
N LYS A 11 25.69 10.57 -10.41
CA LYS A 11 25.33 11.44 -11.54
C LYS A 11 26.54 12.12 -12.15
N HIS A 12 27.50 12.53 -11.30
CA HIS A 12 28.74 13.17 -11.72
C HIS A 12 29.67 12.24 -12.52
N LEU A 13 29.48 10.92 -12.41
CA LEU A 13 30.20 9.89 -13.18
C LEU A 13 29.45 9.46 -14.45
N GLY A 14 28.33 10.10 -14.78
CA GLY A 14 27.55 9.80 -15.99
C GLY A 14 26.48 8.71 -15.82
N ALA A 15 26.01 8.45 -14.60
CA ALA A 15 24.90 7.52 -14.38
C ALA A 15 23.68 7.89 -15.24
N ASP A 16 23.08 6.89 -15.91
CA ASP A 16 21.89 7.09 -16.75
C ASP A 16 20.62 7.10 -15.88
N LYS A 17 19.84 8.18 -15.99
CA LYS A 17 18.57 8.32 -15.27
C LYS A 17 17.54 7.29 -15.71
N LYS A 18 17.57 6.86 -16.97
CA LYS A 18 16.62 5.84 -17.43
C LYS A 18 16.84 4.51 -16.71
N ALA A 19 18.04 4.26 -16.19
CA ALA A 19 18.41 3.06 -15.44
C ALA A 19 17.85 2.98 -14.01
N THR A 20 17.08 3.98 -13.55
CA THR A 20 16.46 3.96 -12.22
C THR A 20 15.09 3.31 -12.14
N ASP A 21 14.64 2.67 -13.23
CA ASP A 21 13.39 1.90 -13.25
C ASP A 21 13.53 0.56 -12.50
N GLY A 22 12.47 0.18 -11.79
CA GLY A 22 12.46 -0.95 -10.86
C GLY A 22 12.25 -2.32 -11.51
N ALA A 23 11.87 -2.37 -12.80
CA ALA A 23 11.56 -3.62 -13.51
C ALA A 23 12.54 -3.93 -14.65
N ARG A 24 13.71 -3.28 -14.69
CA ARG A 24 14.66 -3.44 -15.79
C ARG A 24 15.26 -4.85 -15.89
N VAL A 25 15.40 -5.30 -17.13
CA VAL A 25 16.18 -6.48 -17.49
C VAL A 25 17.67 -6.10 -17.51
N LEU A 26 18.48 -6.84 -16.78
CA LEU A 26 19.94 -6.70 -16.77
C LEU A 26 20.57 -7.58 -17.86
N ARG A 27 21.74 -7.17 -18.37
CA ARG A 27 22.49 -7.99 -19.32
C ARG A 27 23.03 -9.24 -18.61
N LEU A 28 22.92 -10.37 -19.28
CA LEU A 28 23.44 -11.64 -18.76
C LEU A 28 24.93 -11.77 -19.09
N PRO A 29 25.79 -12.08 -18.12
CA PRO A 29 27.20 -12.38 -18.38
C PRO A 29 27.38 -13.52 -19.39
N GLY A 30 28.41 -13.42 -20.24
CA GLY A 30 28.69 -14.40 -21.30
C GLY A 30 27.82 -14.29 -22.54
N THR A 31 27.04 -13.20 -22.67
CA THR A 31 26.26 -12.89 -23.89
C THR A 31 26.91 -11.79 -24.73
N ILE A 32 26.68 -11.83 -26.04
CA ILE A 32 27.20 -10.82 -26.98
C ILE A 32 26.22 -9.64 -27.05
N ASN A 33 26.73 -8.42 -26.87
CA ASN A 33 25.97 -7.20 -27.14
C ASN A 33 25.91 -6.92 -28.65
N SER A 34 24.81 -7.27 -29.29
CA SER A 34 24.61 -7.11 -30.75
C SER A 34 24.78 -5.68 -31.28
N LYS A 35 24.71 -4.65 -30.43
CA LYS A 35 24.92 -3.24 -30.85
C LYS A 35 26.38 -2.86 -31.02
N SER A 36 27.28 -3.50 -30.29
CA SER A 36 28.72 -3.20 -30.31
C SER A 36 29.58 -4.39 -30.70
N ASP A 37 28.98 -5.58 -30.85
CA ASP A 37 29.66 -6.85 -31.10
C ASP A 37 30.75 -7.15 -30.07
N THR A 38 30.41 -6.93 -28.79
CA THR A 38 31.32 -7.12 -27.65
C THR A 38 30.71 -8.06 -26.61
N ASP A 39 31.55 -8.84 -25.95
CA ASP A 39 31.15 -9.73 -24.87
C ASP A 39 30.74 -8.98 -23.59
N CYS A 40 29.68 -9.45 -22.94
CA CYS A 40 29.27 -8.97 -21.63
C CYS A 40 30.01 -9.77 -20.55
N GLU A 41 31.11 -9.23 -20.06
CA GLU A 41 31.93 -9.87 -19.02
C GLU A 41 31.71 -9.24 -17.65
N VAL A 42 31.88 -10.04 -16.59
CA VAL A 42 31.91 -9.51 -15.22
C VAL A 42 33.32 -9.03 -14.92
N LEU A 43 33.47 -7.73 -14.69
CA LEU A 43 34.79 -7.14 -14.42
C LEU A 43 35.30 -7.45 -13.01
N TYR A 44 34.41 -7.54 -12.03
CA TYR A 44 34.76 -7.75 -10.63
C TYR A 44 33.57 -8.33 -9.86
N ILE A 45 33.84 -9.34 -9.03
CA ILE A 45 32.91 -9.91 -8.05
C ILE A 45 33.66 -9.98 -6.73
N ASP A 46 33.10 -9.39 -5.69
CA ASP A 46 33.54 -9.60 -4.32
C ASP A 46 32.46 -10.40 -3.59
N ASN A 47 32.76 -11.66 -3.28
CA ASN A 47 31.83 -12.55 -2.58
C ASN A 47 31.81 -12.31 -1.06
N ASP A 48 32.78 -11.57 -0.52
CA ASP A 48 32.84 -11.26 0.90
C ASP A 48 31.92 -10.08 1.27
N VAL A 49 31.42 -9.37 0.25
CA VAL A 49 30.56 -8.18 0.37
C VAL A 49 29.15 -8.54 -0.08
N GLU A 50 28.38 -9.18 0.79
CA GLU A 50 26.97 -9.49 0.57
C GLU A 50 26.08 -8.51 1.34
N TYR A 51 25.14 -7.88 0.64
CA TYR A 51 24.12 -7.03 1.26
C TYR A 51 22.73 -7.42 0.79
N SER A 52 21.81 -7.51 1.72
CA SER A 52 20.39 -7.54 1.42
C SER A 52 19.90 -6.14 0.99
N MET A 53 18.85 -6.11 0.16
CA MET A 53 18.16 -4.86 -0.19
C MET A 53 17.61 -4.11 1.03
N TYR A 54 17.41 -4.80 2.16
CA TYR A 54 16.97 -4.19 3.41
C TYR A 54 18.11 -3.45 4.11
N GLU A 55 19.30 -4.04 4.20
CA GLU A 55 20.49 -3.39 4.78
C GLU A 55 20.87 -2.14 4.00
N LEU A 56 20.95 -2.25 2.67
CA LEU A 56 21.23 -1.10 1.80
C LEU A 56 20.19 0.03 2.00
N ARG A 57 18.94 -0.33 2.22
CA ARG A 57 17.89 0.67 2.48
C ARG A 57 18.04 1.32 3.85
N GLU A 58 18.34 0.56 4.90
CA GLU A 58 18.51 1.10 6.25
C GLU A 58 19.70 2.05 6.31
N GLU A 59 20.81 1.64 5.70
CA GLU A 59 22.05 2.41 5.64
C GLU A 59 21.90 3.68 4.78
N TYR A 60 21.45 3.54 3.54
CA TYR A 60 21.52 4.64 2.57
C TYR A 60 20.26 5.49 2.47
N LEU A 61 19.09 4.97 2.88
CA LEU A 61 17.83 5.71 2.79
C LEU A 61 17.36 6.26 4.14
N ASN A 62 18.23 6.26 5.17
CA ASN A 62 17.93 6.71 6.54
C ASN A 62 16.61 6.11 7.06
N TYR A 63 16.30 4.88 6.65
CA TYR A 63 15.04 4.24 6.97
C TYR A 63 15.10 3.72 8.40
N LYS A 64 14.33 4.34 9.29
CA LYS A 64 14.09 3.80 10.63
C LYS A 64 12.86 2.92 10.57
N PRO A 65 12.96 1.58 10.68
CA PRO A 65 11.78 0.75 10.80
C PRO A 65 10.95 1.28 11.97
N LYS A 66 9.65 1.50 11.74
CA LYS A 66 8.71 1.72 12.85
C LYS A 66 8.62 0.39 13.60
N THR A 67 9.56 0.17 14.50
CA THR A 67 9.39 -0.83 15.55
C THR A 67 8.21 -0.36 16.37
N HIS A 68 7.02 -0.85 16.03
CA HIS A 68 6.04 -1.07 17.08
C HIS A 68 6.78 -1.99 18.05
N GLN A 69 7.25 -1.45 19.17
CA GLN A 69 7.75 -2.25 20.28
C GLN A 69 6.63 -3.23 20.64
N LEU A 70 6.66 -4.42 20.03
CA LEU A 70 6.04 -5.59 20.60
C LEU A 70 6.85 -5.80 21.87
N LYS A 71 6.31 -5.34 23.01
CA LYS A 71 6.79 -5.79 24.32
C LYS A 71 6.92 -7.31 24.18
N MET A 72 8.13 -7.82 24.37
CA MET A 72 8.41 -9.25 24.36
C MET A 72 7.56 -9.91 25.44
N GLN A 73 6.33 -10.28 25.10
CA GLN A 73 5.58 -11.26 25.86
C GLN A 73 6.20 -12.59 25.50
N GLN A 74 6.82 -13.20 26.50
CA GLN A 74 7.50 -14.48 26.45
C GLN A 74 6.72 -15.47 25.55
N THR A 75 7.41 -15.89 24.49
CA THR A 75 7.22 -17.15 23.75
C THR A 75 5.81 -17.76 23.78
N LYS A 76 4.98 -17.36 22.81
CA LYS A 76 3.85 -18.18 22.34
C LYS A 76 3.98 -18.40 20.84
N LYS A 77 4.07 -19.68 20.47
CA LYS A 77 3.96 -20.32 19.14
C LYS A 77 4.19 -19.40 17.94
N ILE A 78 5.26 -19.69 17.20
CA ILE A 78 5.56 -19.10 15.88
C ILE A 78 4.36 -19.38 14.96
N ASP A 79 3.44 -18.43 14.92
CA ASP A 79 2.44 -18.31 13.86
C ASP A 79 3.26 -17.83 12.65
N ASN A 80 3.40 -18.64 11.60
CA ASN A 80 4.03 -18.28 10.32
C ASN A 80 3.20 -17.21 9.57
N LYS A 81 2.74 -16.18 10.28
CA LYS A 81 2.21 -14.98 9.67
C LYS A 81 3.39 -14.25 9.07
N VAL A 82 3.50 -14.34 7.75
CA VAL A 82 4.24 -13.39 6.93
C VAL A 82 3.90 -11.99 7.46
N ILE A 83 4.84 -11.36 8.17
CA ILE A 83 4.70 -9.99 8.61
C ILE A 83 4.77 -9.16 7.34
N SER A 84 3.59 -8.89 6.77
CA SER A 84 3.41 -7.92 5.72
C SER A 84 3.73 -6.56 6.33
N ASN A 85 5.01 -6.20 6.35
CA ASN A 85 5.42 -4.82 6.50
C ASN A 85 4.86 -4.09 5.27
N ARG A 86 3.63 -3.56 5.36
CA ARG A 86 3.10 -2.63 4.36
C ARG A 86 3.96 -1.38 4.42
N PHE A 87 5.03 -1.39 3.65
CA PHE A 87 5.94 -0.27 3.47
C PHE A 87 5.18 0.86 2.78
N PHE A 88 4.68 1.82 3.55
CA PHE A 88 3.97 2.99 3.03
C PHE A 88 5.00 4.11 2.79
N ASN A 89 5.56 4.15 1.59
CA ASN A 89 6.41 5.25 1.10
C ASN A 89 5.70 5.97 -0.05
N SER A 90 6.21 7.12 -0.49
CA SER A 90 5.57 7.92 -1.55
C SER A 90 5.42 7.11 -2.86
N TYR A 91 6.37 6.23 -3.17
CA TYR A 91 6.37 5.41 -4.38
C TYR A 91 5.28 4.32 -4.34
N SER A 92 5.15 3.60 -3.22
CA SER A 92 4.13 2.57 -3.04
C SER A 92 2.72 3.17 -3.01
N LEU A 93 2.57 4.39 -2.47
CA LEU A 93 1.33 5.16 -2.56
C LEU A 93 0.94 5.43 -4.02
N HIS A 94 1.86 5.92 -4.86
CA HIS A 94 1.55 6.21 -6.25
C HIS A 94 1.20 4.95 -7.05
N MET A 95 1.90 3.85 -6.81
CA MET A 95 1.56 2.56 -7.42
C MET A 95 0.16 2.09 -7.04
N GLU A 96 -0.20 2.15 -5.76
CA GLU A 96 -1.55 1.76 -5.32
C GLU A 96 -2.63 2.74 -5.79
N ARG A 97 -2.31 4.02 -5.98
CA ARG A 97 -3.23 4.99 -6.62
C ARG A 97 -3.50 4.67 -8.08
N ALA A 98 -2.48 4.22 -8.83
CA ALA A 98 -2.67 3.75 -10.21
C ALA A 98 -3.58 2.50 -10.25
N ASN A 99 -3.37 1.55 -9.33
CA ASN A 99 -4.23 0.37 -9.17
C ASN A 99 -5.68 0.74 -8.79
N ASP A 100 -5.86 1.77 -7.94
CA ASP A 100 -7.18 2.28 -7.59
C ASP A 100 -7.90 2.87 -8.82
N LEU A 101 -7.18 3.53 -9.73
CA LEU A 101 -7.73 4.02 -11.00
C LEU A 101 -8.15 2.88 -11.93
N GLU A 102 -7.31 1.85 -12.07
CA GLU A 102 -7.69 0.65 -12.84
C GLU A 102 -8.94 -0.01 -12.24
N THR A 103 -9.02 -0.07 -10.90
CA THR A 103 -10.20 -0.57 -10.19
C THR A 103 -11.43 0.30 -10.44
N LEU A 104 -11.29 1.63 -10.42
CA LEU A 104 -12.37 2.57 -10.75
C LEU A 104 -12.91 2.33 -12.16
N CYS A 105 -12.00 2.20 -13.14
CA CYS A 105 -12.38 1.93 -14.53
C CYS A 105 -13.15 0.63 -14.63
N ARG A 106 -12.69 -0.43 -13.96
CA ARG A 106 -13.39 -1.73 -13.93
C ARG A 106 -14.79 -1.63 -13.32
N LEU A 107 -14.94 -0.93 -12.18
CA LEU A 107 -16.24 -0.74 -11.52
C LEU A 107 -17.24 0.02 -12.40
N ARG A 108 -16.75 0.98 -13.20
CA ARG A 108 -17.55 1.76 -14.15
C ARG A 108 -17.75 1.08 -15.49
N LYS A 109 -17.32 -0.18 -15.65
CA LYS A 109 -17.30 -0.89 -16.94
C LYS A 109 -16.64 -0.05 -18.05
N TYR A 110 -15.57 0.65 -17.68
CA TYR A 110 -14.78 1.53 -18.53
C TYR A 110 -15.55 2.73 -19.14
N ASN A 111 -16.72 3.07 -18.59
CA ASN A 111 -17.39 4.33 -18.87
C ASN A 111 -16.81 5.45 -18.01
N MET A 112 -15.87 6.20 -18.58
CA MET A 112 -15.14 7.28 -17.91
C MET A 112 -15.51 8.66 -18.45
N THR A 113 -16.64 8.79 -19.15
CA THR A 113 -17.11 10.04 -19.76
C THR A 113 -17.11 11.19 -18.75
N GLY A 114 -16.53 12.33 -19.13
CA GLY A 114 -16.32 13.50 -18.25
C GLY A 114 -15.08 13.43 -17.34
N TYR A 115 -14.53 12.24 -17.10
CA TYR A 115 -13.39 12.03 -16.20
C TYR A 115 -12.11 11.52 -16.90
N ARG A 116 -12.20 11.15 -18.18
CA ARG A 116 -11.11 10.56 -18.99
C ARG A 116 -9.78 11.29 -18.87
N ASN A 117 -9.78 12.61 -19.12
CA ASN A 117 -8.56 13.41 -19.11
C ASN A 117 -7.89 13.39 -17.74
N MET A 118 -8.68 13.55 -16.67
CA MET A 118 -8.16 13.49 -15.30
C MET A 118 -7.63 12.08 -14.95
N ALA A 119 -8.33 11.03 -15.38
CA ALA A 119 -7.90 9.65 -15.16
C ALA A 119 -6.57 9.35 -15.86
N VAL A 120 -6.46 9.67 -17.16
CA VAL A 120 -5.23 9.49 -17.96
C VAL A 120 -4.08 10.31 -17.37
N HIS A 121 -4.34 11.57 -17.00
CA HIS A 121 -3.35 12.44 -16.38
C HIS A 121 -2.80 11.86 -15.07
N CYS A 122 -3.67 11.46 -14.15
CA CYS A 122 -3.25 10.86 -12.89
C CYS A 122 -2.52 9.53 -13.11
N PHE A 123 -3.04 8.68 -13.99
CA PHE A 123 -2.46 7.38 -14.29
C PHE A 123 -1.05 7.51 -14.90
N ALA A 124 -0.88 8.37 -15.90
CA ALA A 124 0.39 8.67 -16.54
C ALA A 124 1.42 9.22 -15.53
N TYR A 125 1.00 10.15 -14.67
CA TYR A 125 1.88 10.67 -13.63
C TYR A 125 2.34 9.57 -12.66
N TRP A 126 1.42 8.75 -12.16
CA TRP A 126 1.73 7.73 -11.16
C TRP A 126 2.52 6.55 -11.72
N LYS A 127 2.19 6.06 -12.92
CA LYS A 127 3.00 5.03 -13.60
C LYS A 127 4.37 5.56 -14.00
N GLY A 128 4.46 6.82 -14.46
CA GLY A 128 5.74 7.45 -14.81
C GLY A 128 6.69 7.69 -13.63
N ILE A 129 6.19 7.66 -12.38
CA ILE A 129 7.06 7.64 -11.19
C ILE A 129 7.87 6.34 -11.10
N TYR A 130 7.41 5.27 -11.72
CA TYR A 130 8.09 3.98 -11.76
C TYR A 130 8.75 3.76 -13.12
N VAL A 131 7.95 3.80 -14.20
CA VAL A 131 8.40 3.61 -15.58
C VAL A 131 9.10 4.88 -16.07
N ARG A 132 10.43 4.84 -16.15
CA ARG A 132 11.27 5.98 -16.57
C ARG A 132 11.55 6.02 -18.07
N ASP A 133 11.24 4.94 -18.77
CA ASP A 133 11.31 4.92 -20.21
C ASP A 133 10.06 5.59 -20.80
N ASN A 134 10.26 6.65 -21.59
CA ASN A 134 9.15 7.44 -22.14
C ASN A 134 8.31 6.63 -23.13
N TYR A 135 8.93 5.75 -23.91
CA TYR A 135 8.25 4.94 -24.91
C TYR A 135 7.39 3.87 -24.24
N GLU A 136 7.93 3.21 -23.21
CA GLU A 136 7.18 2.23 -22.43
C GLU A 136 6.01 2.88 -21.68
N LEU A 137 6.25 4.03 -21.04
CA LEU A 137 5.19 4.79 -20.37
C LEU A 137 4.09 5.21 -21.34
N GLU A 138 4.46 5.68 -22.52
CA GLU A 138 3.52 6.07 -23.57
C GLU A 138 2.62 4.90 -23.97
N ASN A 139 3.20 3.72 -24.24
CA ASN A 139 2.42 2.52 -24.57
C ASN A 139 1.45 2.14 -23.45
N ILE A 140 1.91 2.12 -22.19
CA ILE A 140 1.07 1.80 -21.02
C ILE A 140 -0.10 2.78 -20.89
N VAL A 141 0.14 4.07 -21.14
CA VAL A 141 -0.90 5.10 -21.03
C VAL A 141 -1.88 5.04 -22.21
N ILE A 142 -1.40 4.74 -23.42
CA ILE A 142 -2.24 4.52 -24.60
C ILE A 142 -3.15 3.31 -24.40
N GLU A 143 -2.60 2.19 -23.92
CA GLU A 143 -3.39 0.99 -23.58
C GLU A 143 -4.47 1.29 -22.55
N PHE A 144 -4.13 2.04 -21.50
CA PHE A 144 -5.09 2.47 -20.49
C PHE A 144 -6.21 3.35 -21.06
N ASN A 145 -5.88 4.29 -21.95
CA ASN A 145 -6.87 5.13 -22.64
C ASN A 145 -7.76 4.31 -23.59
N ASN A 146 -7.18 3.37 -24.32
CA ASN A 146 -7.89 2.51 -25.28
C ASN A 146 -8.83 1.51 -24.60
N ALA A 147 -8.63 1.23 -23.32
CA ALA A 147 -9.55 0.42 -22.53
C ALA A 147 -10.88 1.14 -22.26
N PHE A 148 -10.97 2.47 -22.43
CA PHE A 148 -12.22 3.21 -22.24
C PHE A 148 -13.23 2.90 -23.33
N THR A 149 -14.52 2.94 -22.97
CA THR A 149 -15.64 2.87 -23.92
C THR A 149 -15.55 3.94 -25.00
N GLU A 150 -15.09 5.13 -24.63
CA GLU A 150 -14.79 6.23 -25.56
C GLU A 150 -13.41 6.80 -25.23
N PRO A 151 -12.34 6.32 -25.89
CA PRO A 151 -10.98 6.81 -25.66
C PRO A 151 -10.82 8.29 -25.98
N LEU A 152 -9.88 8.97 -25.31
CA LEU A 152 -9.42 10.30 -25.73
C LEU A 152 -8.70 10.22 -27.07
N LYS A 153 -8.65 11.34 -27.78
CA LYS A 153 -7.84 11.44 -29.00
C LYS A 153 -6.36 11.30 -28.64
N GLU A 154 -5.61 10.67 -29.53
CA GLU A 154 -4.17 10.47 -29.34
C GLU A 154 -3.44 11.79 -29.06
N THR A 155 -3.80 12.88 -29.75
CA THR A 155 -3.23 14.21 -29.52
C THR A 155 -3.42 14.72 -28.09
N GLU A 156 -4.53 14.37 -27.43
CA GLU A 156 -4.81 14.76 -26.04
C GLU A 156 -3.94 13.94 -25.08
N VAL A 157 -3.81 12.63 -25.33
CA VAL A 157 -2.93 11.74 -24.56
C VAL A 157 -1.48 12.19 -24.67
N GLN A 158 -1.02 12.53 -25.88
CA GLN A 158 0.32 13.07 -26.12
C GLN A 158 0.57 14.41 -25.41
N ALA A 159 -0.44 15.28 -25.35
CA ALA A 159 -0.33 16.54 -24.62
C ALA A 159 -0.13 16.32 -23.12
N VAL A 160 -0.80 15.31 -22.54
CA VAL A 160 -0.59 14.87 -21.15
C VAL A 160 0.84 14.34 -20.98
N LEU A 161 1.26 13.36 -21.79
CA LEU A 161 2.59 12.74 -21.69
C LEU A 161 3.73 13.76 -21.79
N ARG A 162 3.56 14.84 -22.58
CA ARG A 162 4.55 15.92 -22.69
C ARG A 162 4.77 16.70 -21.39
N CYS A 163 3.75 16.83 -20.54
CA CYS A 163 3.84 17.63 -19.31
C CYS A 163 4.25 16.80 -18.07
N ILE A 164 4.06 15.48 -18.09
CA ILE A 164 4.32 14.58 -16.98
C ILE A 164 5.81 14.53 -16.53
N PRO A 165 6.82 14.46 -17.42
CA PRO A 165 8.23 14.35 -17.02
C PRO A 165 8.69 15.49 -16.09
N LYS A 166 8.25 16.74 -16.35
CA LYS A 166 8.59 17.88 -15.48
C LYS A 166 8.02 17.73 -14.08
N ALA A 167 6.82 17.20 -13.93
CA ALA A 167 6.19 16.99 -12.63
C ALA A 167 6.87 15.85 -11.85
N ILE A 168 7.30 14.80 -12.56
CA ILE A 168 8.07 13.70 -12.01
C ILE A 168 9.42 14.19 -11.47
N ASP A 169 10.14 15.00 -12.22
CA ASP A 169 11.46 15.51 -11.81
C ASP A 169 11.40 16.30 -10.51
N LYS A 170 10.33 17.10 -10.37
CA LYS A 170 10.06 17.86 -9.14
C LYS A 170 9.72 16.93 -7.96
N PHE A 171 8.97 15.86 -8.20
CA PHE A 171 8.71 14.83 -7.19
C PHE A 171 10.01 14.16 -6.73
N ILE A 172 10.87 13.74 -7.67
CA ILE A 172 12.14 13.07 -7.34
C ILE A 172 13.05 14.03 -6.55
N ALA A 173 13.17 15.29 -6.98
CA ALA A 173 13.98 16.28 -6.28
C ALA A 173 13.48 16.54 -4.84
N TYR A 174 12.15 16.55 -4.64
CA TYR A 174 11.56 16.65 -3.32
C TYR A 174 11.90 15.43 -2.44
N GLU A 175 11.73 14.21 -2.97
CA GLU A 175 12.04 12.97 -2.25
C GLU A 175 13.53 12.87 -1.90
N GLN A 176 14.43 13.34 -2.77
CA GLN A 176 15.87 13.38 -2.47
C GLN A 176 16.20 14.37 -1.35
N GLY A 177 15.58 15.55 -1.32
CA GLY A 177 15.76 16.50 -0.22
C GLY A 177 15.33 15.92 1.13
N LEU A 178 14.24 15.14 1.18
CA LEU A 178 13.85 14.45 2.41
C LEU A 178 14.90 13.41 2.85
N ARG A 179 15.52 12.72 1.90
CA ARG A 179 16.53 11.67 2.17
C ARG A 179 17.87 12.24 2.63
N SER A 180 18.27 13.40 2.13
CA SER A 180 19.45 14.13 2.63
C SER A 180 19.26 14.68 4.06
N GLY A 181 18.12 14.41 4.71
CA GLY A 181 17.84 14.82 6.09
C GLY A 181 17.21 16.20 6.20
N GLU A 182 16.86 16.85 5.08
CA GLU A 182 16.19 18.15 5.12
C GLU A 182 14.75 18.00 5.62
N ARG A 183 14.38 18.81 6.61
CA ARG A 183 12.98 18.92 7.05
C ARG A 183 12.16 19.73 6.06
N LYS A 184 11.81 19.12 4.92
CA LYS A 184 10.93 19.71 3.90
C LYS A 184 9.47 19.33 4.14
N ARG A 185 8.56 20.29 3.91
CA ARG A 185 7.12 20.06 3.77
C ARG A 185 6.69 20.59 2.41
N VAL A 186 5.77 19.89 1.75
CA VAL A 186 5.16 20.39 0.51
C VAL A 186 4.49 21.74 0.79
N SER A 187 5.08 22.81 0.26
CA SER A 187 4.59 24.17 0.42
C SER A 187 3.36 24.44 -0.46
N LYS A 188 2.64 25.54 -0.22
CA LYS A 188 1.53 25.95 -1.10
C LYS A 188 2.02 26.16 -2.55
N GLY A 189 3.15 26.85 -2.72
CA GLY A 189 3.77 27.05 -4.04
C GLY A 189 4.12 25.74 -4.74
N MET A 190 4.57 24.72 -3.99
CA MET A 190 4.83 23.41 -4.58
C MET A 190 3.56 22.69 -5.01
N ARG A 191 2.45 22.82 -4.27
CA ARG A 191 1.16 22.24 -4.68
C ARG A 191 0.59 22.91 -5.92
N ASP A 192 0.81 24.21 -6.06
CA ASP A 192 0.26 25.01 -7.14
C ASP A 192 1.14 24.96 -8.40
N ARG A 193 2.46 24.74 -8.27
CA ARG A 193 3.43 24.87 -9.38
C ARG A 193 4.39 23.68 -9.55
N ASP A 194 4.60 22.84 -8.53
CA ASP A 194 5.67 21.84 -8.52
C ASP A 194 5.20 20.41 -8.24
N GLY A 195 4.87 19.66 -9.30
CA GLY A 195 4.43 18.27 -9.18
C GLY A 195 2.94 18.15 -8.80
N TYR A 196 2.39 16.94 -8.92
CA TYR A 196 0.95 16.72 -8.76
C TYR A 196 0.61 16.11 -7.38
N TRP A 197 0.66 16.95 -6.35
CA TRP A 197 0.43 16.58 -4.94
C TRP A 197 -1.06 16.49 -4.57
N TYR A 198 -1.83 15.68 -5.30
CA TYR A 198 -3.27 15.58 -5.09
C TYR A 198 -3.63 15.02 -3.70
N LYS A 199 -4.51 15.75 -3.00
CA LYS A 199 -5.22 15.25 -1.83
C LYS A 199 -6.28 14.23 -2.27
N ASN A 200 -6.61 13.29 -1.40
CA ASN A 200 -7.68 12.32 -1.67
C ASN A 200 -9.02 13.02 -1.95
N GLU A 201 -9.36 14.06 -1.20
CA GLU A 201 -10.57 14.88 -1.42
C GLU A 201 -10.63 15.42 -2.85
N THR A 202 -9.53 15.98 -3.36
CA THR A 202 -9.42 16.51 -4.71
C THR A 202 -9.55 15.41 -5.77
N LEU A 203 -8.96 14.23 -5.54
CA LEU A 203 -9.09 13.09 -6.45
C LEU A 203 -10.53 12.58 -6.51
N ILE A 204 -11.17 12.45 -5.35
CA ILE A 204 -12.56 11.99 -5.24
C ILE A 204 -13.49 12.95 -5.98
N ASP A 205 -13.32 14.25 -5.78
CA ASP A 205 -14.10 15.28 -6.46
C ASP A 205 -13.87 15.28 -7.97
N ARG A 206 -12.62 15.40 -8.42
CA ARG A 206 -12.29 15.51 -9.85
C ARG A 206 -12.52 14.24 -10.67
N LEU A 207 -12.57 13.07 -10.03
CA LEU A 207 -12.90 11.79 -10.67
C LEU A 207 -14.35 11.35 -10.40
N GLY A 208 -15.11 12.14 -9.62
CA GLY A 208 -16.48 11.86 -9.23
C GLY A 208 -16.64 10.52 -8.51
N ILE A 209 -15.70 10.15 -7.64
CA ILE A 209 -15.66 8.82 -7.00
C ILE A 209 -16.73 8.72 -5.92
N THR A 210 -17.65 7.78 -6.10
CA THR A 210 -18.77 7.54 -5.17
C THR A 210 -18.32 6.81 -3.91
N LYS A 211 -19.12 6.90 -2.83
CA LYS A 211 -18.87 6.17 -1.58
C LYS A 211 -18.82 4.65 -1.79
N SER A 212 -19.64 4.11 -2.69
CA SER A 212 -19.64 2.68 -3.03
C SER A 212 -18.38 2.25 -3.77
N GLU A 213 -17.84 3.09 -4.65
CA GLU A 213 -16.57 2.81 -5.35
C GLU A 213 -15.39 2.84 -4.38
N GLN A 214 -15.36 3.81 -3.45
CA GLN A 214 -14.30 3.93 -2.45
C GLN A 214 -14.11 2.67 -1.59
N LYS A 215 -15.17 1.88 -1.35
CA LYS A 215 -15.10 0.60 -0.62
C LYS A 215 -14.15 -0.41 -1.27
N HIS A 216 -13.98 -0.34 -2.58
CA HIS A 216 -13.12 -1.25 -3.35
C HIS A 216 -11.70 -0.69 -3.55
N MET A 217 -11.46 0.57 -3.19
CA MET A 217 -10.16 1.24 -3.34
C MET A 217 -9.28 1.04 -2.12
N LYS A 218 -7.96 1.02 -2.29
CA LYS A 218 -6.98 0.93 -1.21
C LYS A 218 -6.60 2.29 -0.63
N THR A 219 -6.36 3.28 -1.49
CA THR A 219 -5.72 4.55 -1.12
C THR A 219 -6.60 5.78 -1.37
N ILE A 220 -7.33 5.85 -2.48
CA ILE A 220 -8.20 7.00 -2.84
C ILE A 220 -9.53 6.90 -2.10
N ILE A 221 -9.48 7.08 -0.78
CA ILE A 221 -10.64 7.04 0.11
C ILE A 221 -10.82 8.34 0.87
N GLY A 222 -12.08 8.69 1.10
CA GLY A 222 -12.49 9.82 1.91
C GLY A 222 -12.39 9.54 3.41
N ILE A 223 -12.73 10.56 4.19
CA ILE A 223 -12.69 10.51 5.65
C ILE A 223 -13.68 9.49 6.20
N ASP A 224 -14.90 9.44 5.66
CA ASP A 224 -15.97 8.52 6.09
C ASP A 224 -15.54 7.05 5.94
N GLU A 225 -15.14 6.64 4.73
CA GLU A 225 -14.70 5.28 4.43
C GLU A 225 -13.48 4.87 5.29
N LYS A 226 -12.57 5.81 5.56
CA LYS A 226 -11.45 5.57 6.47
C LYS A 226 -11.92 5.27 7.90
N TYR A 227 -12.91 6.01 8.40
CA TYR A 227 -13.47 5.75 9.73
C TYR A 227 -14.24 4.43 9.78
N ASP A 228 -15.01 4.12 8.73
CA ASP A 228 -15.76 2.87 8.62
C ASP A 228 -14.84 1.65 8.68
N ARG A 229 -13.77 1.63 7.89
CA ARG A 229 -12.75 0.56 7.92
C ARG A 229 -12.09 0.42 9.29
N ASN A 230 -11.81 1.54 9.95
CA ASN A 230 -11.19 1.52 11.27
C ASN A 230 -12.16 0.98 12.33
N ASN A 231 -13.43 1.39 12.27
CA ASN A 231 -14.47 0.90 13.16
C ASN A 231 -14.72 -0.60 12.96
N GLU A 232 -14.76 -1.07 11.71
CA GLU A 232 -14.83 -2.49 11.38
C GLU A 232 -13.63 -3.27 11.93
N ARG A 233 -12.40 -2.81 11.68
CA ARG A 233 -11.19 -3.43 12.24
C ARG A 233 -11.25 -3.51 13.77
N ARG A 234 -11.70 -2.43 14.44
CA ARG A 234 -11.87 -2.40 15.91
C ARG A 234 -12.98 -3.33 16.40
N ARG A 235 -14.05 -3.54 15.61
CA ARG A 235 -15.10 -4.52 15.92
C ARG A 235 -14.57 -5.93 15.78
N ASN A 236 -13.87 -6.24 14.70
CA ASN A 236 -13.32 -7.57 14.44
C ASN A 236 -12.23 -7.93 15.46
N LYS A 237 -11.36 -6.99 15.83
CA LYS A 237 -10.34 -7.20 16.88
C LYS A 237 -10.93 -7.51 18.26
N ARG A 238 -12.17 -7.07 18.53
CA ARG A 238 -12.87 -7.34 19.80
C ARG A 238 -13.55 -8.72 19.82
N ARG A 239 -13.67 -9.37 18.66
CA ARG A 239 -14.34 -10.66 18.49
C ARG A 239 -13.31 -11.77 18.34
N ASN A 240 -13.64 -12.97 18.81
CA ASN A 240 -12.86 -14.19 18.56
C ASN A 240 -13.26 -14.82 17.21
N GLU A 241 -12.71 -15.99 16.90
CA GLU A 241 -12.97 -16.73 15.66
C GLU A 241 -14.46 -17.07 15.47
N GLU A 242 -15.20 -17.25 16.57
CA GLU A 242 -16.64 -17.50 16.59
C GLU A 242 -17.48 -16.21 16.48
N GLY A 243 -16.83 -15.05 16.31
CA GLY A 243 -17.51 -13.76 16.22
C GLY A 243 -18.00 -13.22 17.57
N LEU A 244 -17.68 -13.87 18.69
CA LEU A 244 -18.09 -13.49 20.03
C LEU A 244 -17.10 -12.50 20.66
N THR A 245 -17.64 -11.51 21.35
CA THR A 245 -16.80 -10.67 22.23
C THR A 245 -16.31 -11.48 23.43
N LYS A 246 -15.21 -11.06 24.07
CA LYS A 246 -14.67 -11.72 25.27
C LYS A 246 -15.74 -12.03 26.33
N LYS A 247 -16.61 -11.07 26.61
CA LYS A 247 -17.72 -11.22 27.58
C LYS A 247 -18.78 -12.23 27.12
N GLN A 248 -19.06 -12.30 25.82
CA GLN A 248 -19.99 -13.29 25.27
C GLN A 248 -19.40 -14.70 25.33
N GLN A 249 -18.09 -14.85 25.06
CA GLN A 249 -17.41 -16.13 25.24
C GLN A 249 -17.43 -16.58 26.70
N GLU A 250 -17.06 -15.68 27.63
CA GLU A 250 -17.10 -15.98 29.07
C GLU A 250 -18.50 -16.40 29.54
N LEU A 251 -19.56 -15.81 28.96
CA LEU A 251 -20.94 -16.20 29.25
C LEU A 251 -21.31 -17.58 28.68
N GLN A 252 -20.84 -17.92 27.47
CA GLN A 252 -21.04 -19.25 26.90
C GLN A 252 -20.28 -20.32 27.70
N ASP A 253 -18.99 -20.08 28.00
CA ASP A 253 -18.18 -20.98 28.81
C ASP A 253 -18.81 -21.21 30.18
N LEU A 254 -19.35 -20.15 30.79
CA LEU A 254 -20.07 -20.24 32.05
C LEU A 254 -21.38 -21.03 31.92
N LYS A 255 -22.13 -20.86 30.82
CA LYS A 255 -23.35 -21.63 30.53
C LYS A 255 -23.04 -23.12 30.38
N ILE A 256 -21.97 -23.48 29.66
CA ILE A 256 -21.51 -24.87 29.50
C ILE A 256 -21.16 -25.48 30.87
N LYS A 257 -20.40 -24.75 31.72
CA LYS A 257 -20.07 -25.22 33.08
C LYS A 257 -21.31 -25.43 33.95
N ILE A 258 -22.27 -24.51 33.87
CA ILE A 258 -23.54 -24.63 34.61
C ILE A 258 -24.32 -25.86 34.14
N LEU A 259 -24.41 -26.10 32.82
CA LEU A 259 -25.10 -27.27 32.25
C LEU A 259 -24.45 -28.58 32.68
N ALA A 260 -23.12 -28.69 32.63
CA ALA A 260 -22.40 -29.88 33.08
C ALA A 260 -22.62 -30.18 34.58
N LEU A 261 -22.66 -29.14 35.43
CA LEU A 261 -22.99 -29.31 36.85
C LEU A 261 -24.47 -29.64 37.08
N LYS A 262 -25.34 -29.27 36.14
CA LYS A 262 -26.77 -29.60 36.20
C LYS A 262 -27.03 -31.07 35.84
N GLU A 263 -26.29 -31.60 34.88
CA GLU A 263 -26.31 -33.04 34.53
C GLU A 263 -25.85 -33.92 35.70
N GLN A 264 -24.96 -33.41 36.55
CA GLN A 264 -24.57 -34.05 37.82
C GLN A 264 -25.63 -33.91 38.93
N ASN A 265 -26.86 -33.49 38.60
CA ASN A 265 -27.98 -33.29 39.52
C ASN A 265 -27.75 -32.25 40.65
N LEU A 266 -26.81 -31.31 40.51
CA LEU A 266 -26.65 -30.24 41.49
C LEU A 266 -27.82 -29.24 41.46
N SER A 267 -28.21 -28.77 42.65
CA SER A 267 -29.17 -27.69 42.80
C SER A 267 -28.57 -26.35 42.35
N ASN A 268 -29.40 -25.41 41.87
CA ASN A 268 -28.92 -24.12 41.36
C ASN A 268 -28.14 -23.34 42.43
N ARG A 269 -28.49 -23.50 43.71
CA ARG A 269 -27.80 -22.91 44.85
C ARG A 269 -26.43 -23.54 45.11
N ALA A 270 -26.30 -24.86 44.90
CA ALA A 270 -25.02 -25.57 45.00
C ALA A 270 -24.08 -25.21 43.83
N ILE A 271 -24.62 -25.10 42.61
CA ILE A 271 -23.88 -24.64 41.42
C ILE A 271 -23.34 -23.22 41.65
N GLY A 272 -24.16 -22.31 42.17
CA GLY A 272 -23.75 -20.95 42.51
C GLY A 272 -22.59 -20.89 43.50
N ARG A 273 -22.63 -21.71 44.57
CA ARG A 273 -21.51 -21.82 45.53
C ARG A 273 -20.24 -22.36 44.87
N LYS A 274 -20.36 -23.40 44.04
CA LYS A 274 -19.21 -24.07 43.40
C LYS A 274 -18.52 -23.21 42.33
N LEU A 275 -19.27 -22.35 41.64
CA LEU A 275 -18.77 -21.43 40.62
C LEU A 275 -18.57 -20.00 41.14
N GLU A 276 -18.71 -19.77 42.45
CA GLU A 276 -18.60 -18.46 43.11
C GLU A 276 -19.48 -17.36 42.47
N ILE A 277 -20.71 -17.72 42.10
CA ILE A 277 -21.69 -16.81 41.51
C ILE A 277 -23.04 -16.88 42.22
N SER A 278 -23.81 -15.79 42.14
CA SER A 278 -25.14 -15.76 42.76
C SER A 278 -26.09 -16.76 42.09
N GLU A 279 -26.99 -17.35 42.88
CA GLU A 279 -28.02 -18.26 42.38
C GLU A 279 -28.90 -17.58 41.31
N THR A 280 -29.18 -16.29 41.47
CA THR A 280 -29.91 -15.47 40.50
C THR A 280 -29.19 -15.42 39.15
N LYS A 281 -27.86 -15.29 39.15
CA LYS A 281 -27.05 -15.31 37.92
C LYS A 281 -27.11 -16.67 37.23
N VAL A 282 -27.07 -17.77 37.98
CA VAL A 282 -27.26 -19.13 37.45
C VAL A 282 -28.62 -19.27 36.77
N ARG A 283 -29.71 -18.86 37.44
CA ARG A 283 -31.07 -18.90 36.86
C ARG A 283 -31.19 -18.05 35.60
N ASN A 284 -30.62 -16.85 35.59
CA ASN A 284 -30.71 -15.95 34.44
C ASN A 284 -29.93 -16.48 33.22
N ILE A 285 -28.83 -17.20 33.43
CA ILE A 285 -28.05 -17.83 32.37
C ILE A 285 -28.77 -19.07 31.81
N LEU A 286 -29.47 -19.82 32.65
CA LEU A 286 -30.26 -20.98 32.22
C LEU A 286 -31.56 -20.60 31.48
N LYS A 287 -32.11 -19.42 31.77
CA LYS A 287 -33.32 -18.90 31.09
C LYS A 287 -33.06 -18.31 29.71
N LYS A 288 -31.83 -17.89 29.43
CA LYS A 288 -31.38 -17.40 28.13
C LYS A 288 -30.77 -18.53 27.31
#